data_AF-A0A7K1VSX7-F1
#
_entry.id   AF-A0A7K1VSX7-F1
#
_cell.length_a   1.000
_cell.length_b   1.000
_cell.length_c   1.000
_cell.angle_alpha   90.00
_cell.angle_beta   90.00
_cell.angle_gamma   90.00
#
_symmetry.space_group_name_H-M   'P 1'
#
loop_
_entity.id
_entity.type
_entity.pdbx_description
1 polymer ?
#
loop_
_entity_poly.entity_id
_entity_poly.type
_entity_poly.pdbx_seq_one_letter_code
_entity_poly.pdbx_strand_id
1 'polypeptide(L)'
;MTDGHAWSGDVPPLPEGRSADWIAVNGTHNQRWHVAGDDSLELMNESINALVDSGDEVLAGSLLSRYMLTREQVALISDRYPQLEPIAQLHEHAPAALKLRAELWKLLPFSLLAFLDEVNATDAERTALLNAHDNTIGPDSTTLGETWGGIRGAGS
;
A
#
# COMPACT_ATOMS: atom_id res chain seq x y z
N MET A 1 -26.20 7.58 -21.54
CA MET A 1 -25.57 6.24 -21.48
C MET A 1 -24.09 6.47 -21.64
N THR A 2 -23.36 6.52 -20.53
CA THR A 2 -21.89 6.57 -20.56
C THR A 2 -21.43 5.13 -20.54
N ASP A 3 -20.93 4.69 -21.68
CA ASP A 3 -20.41 3.34 -21.88
C ASP A 3 -19.25 3.11 -20.91
N GLY A 4 -19.44 2.12 -20.03
CA GLY A 4 -18.38 1.57 -19.21
C GLY A 4 -17.38 0.88 -20.12
N HIS A 5 -16.29 1.57 -20.43
CA HIS A 5 -15.09 0.91 -20.93
C HIS A 5 -14.50 0.09 -19.80
N ALA A 6 -15.01 -1.13 -19.64
CA ALA A 6 -14.20 -2.22 -19.11
C ALA A 6 -12.99 -2.32 -20.04
N TRP A 7 -11.81 -1.91 -19.56
CA TRP A 7 -10.54 -2.14 -20.25
C TRP A 7 -10.21 -3.65 -20.19
N SER A 8 -11.01 -4.43 -20.92
CA SER A 8 -10.69 -5.78 -21.39
C SER A 8 -9.70 -5.64 -22.55
N GLY A 9 -8.55 -5.05 -22.28
CA GLY A 9 -7.42 -5.12 -23.19
C GLY A 9 -6.61 -6.35 -22.77
N ASP A 10 -6.55 -7.36 -23.63
CA ASP A 10 -5.54 -8.41 -23.51
C ASP A 10 -4.20 -7.75 -23.20
N VAL A 11 -3.61 -8.12 -22.06
CA VAL A 11 -2.29 -7.61 -21.67
C VAL A 11 -1.32 -7.99 -22.79
N PRO A 12 -0.70 -7.03 -23.48
CA PRO A 12 0.27 -7.36 -24.51
C PRO A 12 1.39 -8.17 -23.83
N PRO A 13 1.78 -9.33 -24.38
CA PRO A 13 2.90 -10.09 -23.81
C PRO A 13 4.11 -9.18 -23.70
N LEU A 14 4.89 -9.36 -22.63
CA LEU A 14 6.14 -8.63 -22.46
C LEU A 14 6.99 -8.81 -23.73
N PRO A 15 7.62 -7.74 -24.26
CA PRO A 15 8.43 -7.86 -25.47
C PRO A 15 9.47 -8.97 -25.29
N GLU A 16 9.48 -9.94 -26.20
CA GLU A 16 10.31 -11.14 -26.10
C GLU A 16 11.78 -10.78 -25.84
N GLY A 17 12.36 -11.38 -24.79
CA GLY A 17 13.77 -11.19 -24.41
C GLY A 17 14.09 -9.91 -23.62
N ARG A 18 13.10 -9.12 -23.19
CA ARG A 18 13.31 -7.98 -22.29
C ARG A 18 12.95 -8.33 -20.84
N SER A 19 13.80 -7.93 -19.89
CA SER A 19 13.52 -8.10 -18.45
C SER A 19 12.44 -7.11 -17.97
N ALA A 20 11.79 -7.46 -16.86
CA ALA A 20 10.82 -6.57 -16.19
C ALA A 20 11.47 -5.23 -15.80
N ASP A 21 12.72 -5.24 -15.34
CA ASP A 21 13.50 -4.02 -15.06
C ASP A 21 13.67 -3.13 -16.29
N TRP A 22 14.00 -3.72 -17.45
CA TRP A 22 14.15 -2.96 -18.67
C TRP A 22 12.81 -2.29 -19.05
N ILE A 23 11.70 -3.02 -18.89
CA ILE A 23 10.35 -2.52 -19.18
C ILE A 23 9.95 -1.41 -18.20
N ALA A 24 10.23 -1.56 -16.91
CA ALA A 24 9.94 -0.55 -15.88
C ALA A 24 10.53 0.83 -16.22
N VAL A 25 11.71 0.83 -16.86
CA VAL A 25 12.43 2.06 -17.25
C VAL A 25 12.10 2.53 -18.67
N ASN A 26 11.99 1.62 -19.64
CA ASN A 26 11.98 1.97 -21.08
C ASN A 26 10.68 1.60 -21.80
N GLY A 27 9.78 0.86 -21.15
CA GLY A 27 8.55 0.37 -21.74
C GLY A 27 7.55 1.49 -22.05
N THR A 28 6.54 1.15 -22.82
CA THR A 28 5.35 2.02 -22.96
C THR A 28 4.64 2.14 -21.61
N HIS A 29 3.81 3.18 -21.43
CA HIS A 29 3.03 3.36 -20.20
C HIS A 29 2.26 2.09 -19.80
N ASN A 30 1.58 1.43 -20.74
CA ASN A 30 0.82 0.21 -20.45
C ASN A 30 1.72 -0.96 -19.99
N GLN A 31 2.89 -1.12 -20.61
CA GLN A 31 3.84 -2.15 -20.20
C GLN A 31 4.42 -1.86 -18.81
N ARG A 32 4.74 -0.59 -18.53
CA ARG A 32 5.24 -0.11 -17.24
C ARG A 32 4.19 -0.30 -16.14
N TRP A 33 2.93 0.00 -16.44
CA TRP A 33 1.81 -0.20 -15.54
C TRP A 33 1.64 -1.68 -15.20
N HIS A 34 1.69 -2.55 -16.20
CA HIS A 34 1.61 -3.98 -15.99
C HIS A 34 2.72 -4.51 -15.07
N VAL A 35 3.99 -4.20 -15.36
CA VAL A 35 5.10 -4.66 -14.49
C VAL A 35 5.08 -4.01 -13.11
N ALA A 36 4.57 -2.78 -12.99
CA ALA A 36 4.42 -2.10 -11.71
C ALA A 36 3.41 -2.81 -10.80
N GLY A 37 2.34 -3.39 -11.34
CA GLY A 37 1.31 -4.10 -10.56
C GLY A 37 1.55 -5.60 -10.36
N ASP A 38 2.39 -6.23 -11.18
CA ASP A 38 2.57 -7.69 -11.16
C ASP A 38 3.59 -8.14 -10.12
N ASP A 39 3.10 -8.52 -8.94
CA ASP A 39 3.92 -8.95 -7.82
C ASP A 39 4.71 -10.27 -8.08
N SER A 40 4.38 -11.03 -9.13
CA SER A 40 5.13 -12.23 -9.52
C SER A 40 6.46 -11.91 -10.23
N LEU A 41 6.62 -10.67 -10.71
CA LEU A 41 7.84 -10.21 -11.35
C LEU A 41 8.77 -9.60 -10.32
N GLU A 42 10.00 -10.10 -10.22
CA GLU A 42 11.03 -9.43 -9.44
C GLU A 42 11.47 -8.14 -10.16
N LEU A 43 11.45 -7.02 -9.43
CA LEU A 43 11.99 -5.74 -9.87
C LEU A 43 13.12 -5.33 -8.92
N MET A 44 14.22 -4.84 -9.48
CA MET A 44 15.26 -4.19 -8.71
C MET A 44 14.73 -2.89 -8.08
N ASN A 45 15.32 -2.50 -6.95
CA ASN A 45 14.94 -1.27 -6.24
C ASN A 45 15.05 -0.03 -7.13
N GLU A 46 16.05 0.01 -8.00
CA GLU A 46 16.26 1.07 -8.97
C GLU A 46 15.10 1.18 -9.97
N SER A 47 14.54 0.04 -10.40
CA SER A 47 13.39 -0.01 -11.31
C SER A 47 12.11 0.45 -10.63
N ILE A 48 11.91 0.06 -9.37
CA ILE A 48 10.79 0.57 -8.55
C ILE A 48 10.92 2.08 -8.39
N ASN A 49 12.09 2.58 -8.00
CA ASN A 49 12.33 4.02 -7.84
C ASN A 49 12.12 4.78 -9.16
N ALA A 50 12.55 4.24 -10.30
CA ALA A 50 12.30 4.85 -11.61
C ALA A 50 10.81 4.93 -11.97
N LEU A 51 10.01 3.94 -11.56
CA LEU A 51 8.55 3.98 -11.71
C LEU A 51 7.93 5.04 -10.79
N VAL A 52 8.36 5.12 -9.53
CA VAL A 52 7.92 6.17 -8.59
C VAL A 52 8.32 7.57 -9.07
N ASP A 53 9.53 7.75 -9.57
CA ASP A 53 10.05 9.05 -9.99
C ASP A 53 9.51 9.54 -11.33
N SER A 54 8.76 8.69 -12.06
CA SER A 54 8.25 8.99 -13.40
C SER A 54 7.27 10.16 -13.49
N GLY A 55 6.72 10.61 -12.35
CA GLY A 55 5.66 11.62 -12.30
C GLY A 55 4.29 11.09 -12.70
N ASP A 56 4.14 9.77 -12.83
CA ASP A 56 2.91 9.09 -13.24
C ASP A 56 2.22 8.44 -12.03
N GLU A 57 1.15 9.07 -11.57
CA GLU A 57 0.35 8.58 -10.44
C GLU A 57 -0.21 7.17 -10.69
N VAL A 58 -0.57 6.83 -11.93
CA VAL A 58 -1.16 5.54 -12.25
C VAL A 58 -0.13 4.41 -12.09
N LEU A 59 1.13 4.67 -12.46
CA LEU A 59 2.23 3.75 -12.22
C LEU A 59 2.53 3.60 -10.72
N ALA A 60 2.59 4.72 -9.99
CA ALA A 60 2.83 4.71 -8.54
C ALA A 60 1.70 4.01 -7.77
N GLY A 61 0.44 4.21 -8.17
CA GLY A 61 -0.71 3.53 -7.60
C GLY A 61 -0.69 2.02 -7.89
N SER A 62 -0.23 1.62 -9.09
CA SER A 62 -0.07 0.22 -9.42
C SER A 62 1.00 -0.47 -8.55
N LEU A 63 2.10 0.22 -8.23
CA LEU A 63 3.13 -0.31 -7.32
C LEU A 63 2.57 -0.67 -5.95
N LEU A 64 1.60 0.08 -5.42
CA LEU A 64 0.97 -0.20 -4.12
C LEU A 64 0.14 -1.51 -4.10
N SER A 65 0.00 -2.20 -5.23
CA SER A 65 -0.58 -3.56 -5.27
C SER A 65 0.44 -4.66 -4.99
N ARG A 66 1.73 -4.33 -4.97
CA ARG A 66 2.82 -5.28 -4.77
C ARG A 66 3.09 -5.52 -3.29
N TYR A 67 3.00 -6.76 -2.83
CA TYR A 67 3.32 -7.09 -1.43
C TYR A 67 4.81 -6.93 -1.13
N MET A 68 5.68 -7.09 -2.13
CA MET A 68 7.14 -7.03 -1.93
C MET A 68 7.70 -5.61 -1.74
N LEU A 69 6.88 -4.56 -1.74
CA LEU A 69 7.38 -3.21 -1.48
C LEU A 69 7.96 -3.09 -0.07
N THR A 70 9.15 -2.51 0.02
CA THR A 70 9.73 -2.13 1.31
C THR A 70 8.95 -0.99 1.94
N ARG A 71 9.11 -0.84 3.26
CA ARG A 71 8.53 0.27 4.01
C ARG A 71 8.94 1.63 3.46
N GLU A 72 10.21 1.77 3.09
CA GLU A 72 10.79 2.99 2.53
C GLU A 72 10.16 3.34 1.18
N GLN A 73 9.87 2.33 0.34
CA GLN A 73 9.22 2.54 -0.96
C GLN A 73 7.75 2.96 -0.80
N VAL A 74 7.00 2.36 0.13
CA VAL A 74 5.62 2.79 0.43
C VAL A 74 5.61 4.23 0.94
N ALA A 75 6.53 4.58 1.85
CA ALA A 75 6.68 5.94 2.35
C ALA A 75 7.01 6.93 1.22
N LEU A 76 7.94 6.57 0.34
CA LEU A 76 8.34 7.39 -0.82
C LEU A 76 7.16 7.63 -1.77
N ILE A 77 6.37 6.60 -2.07
CA ILE A 77 5.17 6.73 -2.91
C ILE A 77 4.19 7.71 -2.26
N SER A 78 3.89 7.54 -0.96
CA SER A 78 2.94 8.40 -0.25
C SER A 78 3.40 9.86 -0.17
N ASP A 79 4.71 10.10 0.02
CA ASP A 79 5.27 11.45 0.09
C ASP A 79 5.21 12.16 -1.28
N ARG A 80 5.53 11.43 -2.35
CA ARG A 80 5.57 11.98 -3.71
C ARG A 80 4.18 12.12 -4.34
N TYR A 81 3.25 11.24 -3.97
CA TYR A 81 1.88 11.22 -4.47
C TYR A 81 0.89 11.27 -3.29
N PRO A 82 0.68 12.44 -2.66
CA PRO A 82 -0.22 12.57 -1.51
C PRO A 82 -1.66 12.10 -1.75
N GLN A 83 -2.13 12.16 -3.00
CA GLN A 83 -3.43 11.64 -3.41
C GLN A 83 -3.55 10.11 -3.29
N LEU A 84 -2.42 9.39 -3.27
CA LEU A 84 -2.38 7.94 -3.06
C LEU A 84 -2.29 7.55 -1.58
N GLU A 85 -2.17 8.52 -0.65
CA GLU A 85 -2.13 8.26 0.80
C GLU A 85 -3.26 7.34 1.28
N PRO A 86 -4.54 7.49 0.84
CA PRO A 86 -5.61 6.59 1.27
C PRO A 86 -5.41 5.12 0.92
N ILE A 87 -4.62 4.84 -0.13
CA ILE A 87 -4.26 3.49 -0.57
C ILE A 87 -2.98 3.06 0.17
N ALA A 88 -1.97 3.92 0.19
CA ALA A 88 -0.68 3.64 0.81
C ALA A 88 -0.79 3.31 2.30
N GLN A 89 -1.67 3.98 3.05
CA GLN A 89 -1.90 3.71 4.47
C GLN A 89 -2.44 2.31 4.77
N LEU A 90 -3.05 1.65 3.79
CA LEU A 90 -3.60 0.30 3.94
C LEU A 90 -2.57 -0.79 3.64
N HIS A 91 -1.45 -0.42 3.02
CA HIS A 91 -0.40 -1.35 2.63
C HIS A 91 0.23 -2.05 3.85
N GLU A 92 0.58 -3.32 3.70
CA GLU A 92 1.17 -4.13 4.78
C GLU A 92 2.43 -3.48 5.37
N HIS A 93 3.32 -3.01 4.49
CA HIS A 93 4.56 -2.36 4.85
C HIS A 93 4.45 -0.83 5.02
N ALA A 94 3.23 -0.26 5.06
CA ALA A 94 3.08 1.16 5.36
C ALA A 94 3.70 1.49 6.73
N PRO A 95 4.47 2.59 6.85
CA PRO A 95 4.98 3.04 8.14
C PRO A 95 3.86 3.22 9.16
N ALA A 96 4.11 2.93 10.44
CA ALA A 96 3.10 3.11 11.49
C ALA A 96 2.46 4.51 11.48
N ALA A 97 3.27 5.56 11.30
CA ALA A 97 2.79 6.93 11.21
C ALA A 97 1.77 7.18 10.09
N LEU A 98 1.89 6.45 8.97
CA LEU A 98 0.95 6.49 7.86
C LEU A 98 -0.32 5.69 8.19
N LYS A 99 -0.17 4.48 8.75
CA LYS A 99 -1.29 3.61 9.15
C LYS A 99 -2.22 4.25 10.18
N LEU A 100 -1.71 5.13 11.05
CA LEU A 100 -2.53 5.82 12.06
C LEU A 100 -3.69 6.63 11.44
N ARG A 101 -3.60 7.01 10.17
CA ARG A 101 -4.63 7.77 9.46
C ARG A 101 -5.69 6.89 8.79
N ALA A 102 -5.42 5.58 8.68
CA ALA A 102 -6.35 4.64 8.10
C ALA A 102 -7.58 4.47 9.00
N GLU A 103 -8.75 4.38 8.38
CA GLU A 103 -9.95 3.89 9.05
C GLU A 103 -9.71 2.47 9.53
N LEU A 104 -10.01 2.20 10.81
CA LEU A 104 -9.62 0.95 11.45
C LEU A 104 -10.19 -0.28 10.73
N TRP A 105 -11.45 -0.22 10.28
CA TRP A 105 -12.13 -1.34 9.60
C TRP A 105 -11.53 -1.71 8.22
N LYS A 106 -10.74 -0.82 7.61
CA LYS A 106 -10.09 -1.07 6.31
C LYS A 106 -8.77 -1.81 6.45
N LEU A 107 -8.18 -1.83 7.65
CA LEU A 107 -6.90 -2.47 7.87
C LEU A 107 -7.07 -3.98 7.95
N LEU A 108 -6.23 -4.70 7.21
CA LEU A 108 -6.21 -6.16 7.29
C LEU A 108 -5.49 -6.59 8.59
N PRO A 109 -5.86 -7.73 9.20
CA PRO A 109 -5.26 -8.18 10.46
C PRO A 109 -3.72 -8.21 10.45
N PHE A 110 -3.10 -8.65 9.36
CA PHE A 110 -1.64 -8.68 9.23
C PHE A 110 -1.02 -7.27 9.20
N SER A 111 -1.70 -6.29 8.60
CA SER A 111 -1.26 -4.90 8.59
C SER A 111 -1.27 -4.30 10.00
N LEU A 112 -2.26 -4.67 10.83
CA LEU A 112 -2.33 -4.31 12.24
C LEU A 112 -1.22 -4.98 13.07
N LEU A 113 -0.91 -6.24 12.81
CA LEU A 113 0.20 -6.92 13.48
C LEU A 113 1.54 -6.23 13.19
N ALA A 114 1.81 -5.90 11.93
CA ALA A 114 3.01 -5.16 11.54
C ALA A 114 3.08 -3.77 12.22
N PHE A 115 1.94 -3.08 12.37
CA PHE A 115 1.86 -1.83 13.13
C PHE A 115 2.23 -2.05 14.61
N LEU A 116 1.64 -3.05 15.25
CA LEU A 116 1.84 -3.37 16.67
C LEU A 116 3.29 -3.73 16.98
N ASP A 117 3.94 -4.45 16.06
CA ASP A 117 5.36 -4.78 16.15
C ASP A 117 6.22 -3.51 16.05
N GLU A 118 5.93 -2.63 15.08
CA GLU A 118 6.67 -1.38 14.88
C GLU A 118 6.60 -0.44 16.09
N VAL A 119 5.42 -0.34 16.73
CA VAL A 119 5.21 0.54 17.90
C VAL A 119 5.57 -0.13 19.23
N ASN A 120 6.17 -1.32 19.20
CA ASN A 120 6.51 -2.13 20.38
C ASN A 120 5.32 -2.24 21.36
N ALA A 121 4.17 -2.68 20.84
CA ALA A 121 2.98 -2.88 21.65
C ALA A 121 3.17 -4.03 22.66
N THR A 122 2.71 -3.81 23.88
CA THR A 122 2.59 -4.87 24.90
C THR A 122 1.50 -5.86 24.53
N ASP A 123 1.48 -7.04 25.15
CA ASP A 123 0.43 -8.05 24.93
C ASP A 123 -0.98 -7.53 25.26
N ALA A 124 -1.10 -6.70 26.30
CA ALA A 124 -2.36 -6.08 26.68
C ALA A 124 -2.85 -5.09 25.60
N GLU A 125 -1.95 -4.26 25.08
CA GLU A 125 -2.26 -3.30 24.00
C GLU A 125 -2.59 -4.01 22.69
N ARG A 126 -1.84 -5.06 22.34
CA ARG A 126 -2.12 -5.93 21.19
C ARG A 126 -3.53 -6.52 21.29
N THR A 127 -3.86 -7.10 22.44
CA THR A 127 -5.19 -7.69 22.67
C THR A 127 -6.30 -6.64 22.57
N ALA A 128 -6.10 -5.46 23.17
CA ALA A 128 -7.07 -4.38 23.13
C ALA A 128 -7.33 -3.88 21.70
N LEU A 129 -6.27 -3.67 20.90
CA LEU A 129 -6.42 -3.17 19.54
C LEU A 129 -7.07 -4.20 18.61
N LEU A 130 -6.66 -5.47 18.69
CA LEU A 130 -7.27 -6.54 17.87
C LEU A 130 -8.76 -6.72 18.21
N ASN A 131 -9.13 -6.69 19.49
CA ASN A 131 -10.53 -6.71 19.89
C ASN A 131 -11.30 -5.48 19.38
N ALA A 132 -10.70 -4.28 19.43
CA ALA A 132 -11.34 -3.07 18.90
C ALA A 132 -11.57 -3.19 17.39
N HIS A 133 -10.58 -3.69 16.65
CA HIS A 133 -10.68 -3.96 15.23
C HIS A 133 -11.80 -4.96 14.91
N ASP A 134 -11.86 -6.09 15.59
CA ASP A 134 -12.86 -7.14 15.35
C ASP A 134 -14.30 -6.67 15.63
N ASN A 135 -14.48 -5.70 16.52
CA ASN A 135 -15.78 -5.11 16.84
C ASN A 135 -16.13 -3.90 15.94
N THR A 136 -15.22 -3.46 15.07
CA THR A 136 -15.42 -2.31 14.21
C THR A 136 -15.93 -2.77 12.84
N ILE A 137 -17.10 -2.27 12.43
CA ILE A 137 -17.70 -2.59 11.14
C ILE A 137 -18.12 -1.29 10.43
N GLY A 138 -17.62 -1.10 9.21
CA GLY A 138 -18.14 -0.09 8.29
C GLY A 138 -17.52 1.32 8.42
N PRO A 139 -17.94 2.23 7.53
CA PRO A 139 -17.26 3.51 7.26
C PRO A 139 -17.35 4.54 8.39
N ASP A 140 -18.22 4.35 9.39
CA ASP A 140 -18.34 5.24 10.56
C ASP A 140 -17.32 4.92 11.66
N SER A 141 -16.33 4.07 11.38
CA SER A 141 -15.30 3.72 12.34
C SER A 141 -14.34 4.89 12.62
N THR A 142 -13.77 4.88 13.82
CA THR A 142 -12.59 5.71 14.11
C THR A 142 -11.36 5.27 13.30
N THR A 143 -10.40 6.16 13.20
CA THR A 143 -9.06 5.84 12.66
C THR A 143 -8.29 4.92 13.61
N LEU A 144 -7.27 4.23 13.08
CA LEU A 144 -6.31 3.51 13.90
C LEU A 144 -5.69 4.43 14.96
N GLY A 145 -5.36 5.67 14.59
CA GLY A 145 -4.73 6.63 15.50
C GLY A 145 -5.60 7.03 16.68
N GLU A 146 -6.89 7.25 16.46
CA GLU A 146 -7.85 7.54 17.53
C GLU A 146 -8.01 6.35 18.48
N THR A 147 -8.21 5.15 17.93
CA THR A 147 -8.33 3.93 18.75
C THR A 147 -7.06 3.65 19.54
N TRP A 148 -5.90 3.73 18.89
CA TRP A 148 -4.60 3.49 19.50
C TRP A 148 -4.25 4.51 20.58
N GLY A 149 -4.54 5.80 20.32
CA GLY A 149 -4.37 6.87 21.30
C GLY A 149 -5.20 6.63 22.56
N GLY A 150 -6.45 6.15 22.42
CA GLY A 150 -7.29 5.75 23.54
C GLY A 150 -6.71 4.60 24.37
N ILE A 151 -6.18 3.57 23.70
CA ILE A 151 -5.56 2.40 24.36
C ILE A 151 -4.32 2.83 25.15
N ARG A 152 -3.41 3.58 24.54
CA ARG A 152 -2.17 4.06 25.20
C ARG A 152 -2.44 5.06 26.32
N GLY A 153 -3.44 5.93 26.14
CA GLY A 153 -3.85 6.91 27.14
C GLY A 153 -4.51 6.31 28.38
N ALA A 154 -5.17 5.14 28.25
CA ALA A 154 -5.80 4.45 29.37
C ALA A 154 -4.81 3.69 30.29
N GLY A 155 -3.57 3.48 29.83
CA GLY A 155 -2.51 2.77 30.56
C GLY A 155 -1.48 3.68 31.25
N SER A 156 -1.69 5.00 31.24
CA SER A 156 -0.80 6.01 31.85
C SER A 156 -1.31 6.55 33.18
#